data_AF-M0L188-F1
#
_entry.id   AF-M0L188-F1
#
_cell.length_a   1.000
_cell.length_b   1.000
_cell.length_c   1.000
_cell.angle_alpha   90.00
_cell.angle_beta   90.00
_cell.angle_gamma   90.00
#
_symmetry.space_group_name_H-M   'P 1'
#
loop_
_entity.id
_entity.type
_entity.pdbx_description
1 polymer ?
#
loop_
_entity_poly.entity_id
_entity_poly.type
_entity_poly.pdbx_seq_one_letter_code
_entity_poly.pdbx_strand_id
1 'polypeptide(L)'
;MIGSDDERAVSPVIGVILMVAITVILAAVIAAFVLDIGGGLEEDPRAGISIEGDNTDSVTVTVTDLGNADGVALVDDDGNVVTDTELASGNADDATIESTGASSEIDETGSYTAQAYFGSVSDGDTIDDSASANSIVGDFEVV
;
A
#
# COMPACT_ATOMS: atom_id res chain seq x y z
N MET A 1 -56.92 -45.58 19.40
CA MET A 1 -55.51 -45.33 19.02
C MET A 1 -55.17 -43.93 19.50
N ILE A 2 -54.24 -43.81 20.44
CA ILE A 2 -53.75 -42.53 20.95
C ILE A 2 -52.41 -42.26 20.27
N GLY A 3 -52.23 -41.05 19.75
CA GLY A 3 -51.10 -40.65 18.91
C GLY A 3 -49.77 -40.81 19.65
N SER A 4 -48.84 -41.47 18.98
CA SER A 4 -47.48 -41.75 19.40
C SER A 4 -46.53 -40.65 18.90
N ASP A 5 -45.74 -40.12 19.84
CA ASP A 5 -44.29 -39.91 19.75
C ASP A 5 -43.59 -38.54 19.56
N ASP A 6 -44.20 -37.41 19.15
CA ASP A 6 -43.32 -36.29 18.69
C ASP A 6 -43.49 -34.89 19.29
N GLU A 7 -44.20 -34.70 20.40
CA GLU A 7 -44.20 -33.40 21.09
C GLU A 7 -43.28 -33.44 22.31
N ARG A 8 -41.96 -33.49 22.09
CA ARG A 8 -41.00 -33.11 23.13
C ARG A 8 -41.14 -31.61 23.38
N ALA A 9 -42.15 -31.25 24.16
CA ALA A 9 -42.31 -29.92 24.71
C ALA A 9 -41.06 -29.61 25.53
N VAL A 10 -40.13 -28.88 24.92
CA VAL A 10 -38.94 -28.38 25.60
C VAL A 10 -39.43 -27.53 26.76
N SER A 11 -38.93 -27.78 27.96
CA SER A 11 -39.38 -27.01 29.12
C SER A 11 -39.08 -25.53 28.87
N PRO A 12 -39.95 -24.58 29.29
CA PRO A 12 -39.77 -23.15 29.02
C PRO A 12 -38.37 -22.64 29.42
N VAL A 13 -37.79 -23.22 30.46
CA VAL A 13 -36.45 -22.88 30.95
C VAL A 13 -35.35 -23.39 30.03
N ILE A 14 -35.47 -24.61 29.51
CA ILE A 14 -34.47 -25.18 28.60
C ILE A 14 -34.52 -24.48 27.24
N GLY A 15 -35.70 -24.10 26.76
CA GLY A 15 -35.85 -23.32 25.52
C GLY A 15 -35.12 -21.98 25.58
N VAL A 16 -35.22 -21.27 26.71
CA VAL A 16 -34.52 -19.99 26.92
C VAL A 16 -33.02 -20.19 26.96
N ILE A 17 -32.53 -21.22 27.66
CA ILE A 17 -31.08 -21.51 27.73
C ILE A 17 -30.53 -21.80 26.33
N LEU A 18 -31.23 -22.61 25.54
CA LEU A 18 -30.79 -22.95 24.18
C LEU A 18 -30.82 -21.75 23.23
N MET A 19 -31.84 -20.90 23.33
CA MET A 19 -31.95 -19.69 22.53
C MET A 19 -30.82 -18.70 22.85
N VAL A 20 -30.55 -18.48 24.14
CA VAL A 20 -29.48 -17.57 24.58
C VAL A 20 -28.11 -18.14 24.23
N ALA A 21 -27.89 -19.44 24.39
CA ALA A 21 -26.60 -20.06 24.08
C ALA A 21 -26.21 -19.88 22.61
N ILE A 22 -27.13 -20.12 21.68
CA ILE A 22 -26.84 -20.01 20.25
C ILE A 22 -26.60 -18.55 19.85
N THR A 23 -27.41 -17.61 20.34
CA THR A 23 -27.23 -16.19 20.00
C THR A 23 -25.92 -15.62 20.56
N VAL A 24 -25.51 -16.04 21.75
CA VAL A 24 -24.22 -15.65 22.34
C VAL A 24 -23.05 -16.20 21.53
N ILE A 25 -23.11 -17.47 21.10
CA ILE A 25 -22.07 -18.07 20.24
C ILE A 25 -22.00 -17.33 18.90
N LEU A 26 -23.13 -17.12 18.23
CA LEU A 26 -23.16 -16.42 16.94
C LEU A 26 -22.66 -14.98 17.05
N ALA A 27 -23.06 -14.26 18.10
CA ALA A 27 -22.58 -12.89 18.33
C ALA A 27 -21.06 -12.85 18.57
N ALA A 28 -20.52 -13.76 19.38
CA ALA A 28 -19.08 -13.83 19.64
C ALA A 28 -18.27 -14.18 18.39
N VAL A 29 -18.77 -15.11 17.57
CA VAL A 29 -18.10 -15.52 16.33
C VAL A 29 -18.10 -14.39 15.30
N ILE A 30 -19.23 -13.71 15.10
CA ILE A 30 -19.28 -12.58 14.16
C ILE A 30 -18.42 -11.42 14.67
N ALA A 31 -18.39 -11.15 15.98
CA ALA A 31 -17.50 -10.13 16.54
C ALA A 31 -16.02 -10.45 16.28
N ALA A 32 -15.62 -11.72 16.36
CA ALA A 32 -14.27 -12.15 16.01
C ALA A 32 -13.99 -11.93 14.52
N PHE A 33 -14.90 -12.31 13.61
CA PHE A 33 -14.72 -12.09 12.18
C PHE A 33 -14.69 -10.60 11.80
N VAL A 34 -15.51 -9.76 12.44
CA VAL A 34 -15.52 -8.31 12.18
C VAL A 34 -14.23 -7.65 12.68
N LEU A 35 -13.72 -8.10 13.84
CA LEU A 35 -12.44 -7.60 14.37
C LEU A 35 -11.26 -8.05 13.51
N ASP A 36 -11.32 -9.27 12.97
CA ASP A 36 -10.30 -9.84 12.08
C ASP A 36 -10.25 -9.12 10.72
N ILE A 37 -11.40 -8.71 10.17
CA ILE A 37 -11.47 -7.89 8.94
C ILE A 37 -10.93 -6.46 9.16
N GLY A 38 -10.98 -5.95 10.39
CA GLY A 38 -10.47 -4.62 10.72
C GLY A 38 -8.94 -4.54 10.82
N GLY A 39 -8.24 -5.67 10.78
CA GLY A 39 -6.83 -5.77 11.13
C GLY A 39 -5.80 -5.57 10.01
N GLY A 40 -6.21 -5.38 8.75
CA GLY A 40 -5.23 -5.42 7.65
C GLY A 40 -5.73 -4.97 6.29
N LEU A 41 -6.31 -3.78 6.21
CA LEU A 41 -6.24 -3.04 4.95
C LEU A 41 -4.97 -2.19 5.03
N GLU A 42 -3.81 -2.84 4.90
CA GLU A 42 -2.59 -2.14 4.53
C GLU A 42 -2.82 -1.67 3.08
N GLU A 43 -3.18 -0.40 2.91
CA GLU A 43 -3.26 0.21 1.59
C GLU A 43 -1.84 0.38 1.08
N ASP A 44 -1.51 -0.20 -0.08
CA ASP A 44 -0.23 0.05 -0.74
C ASP A 44 -0.08 1.55 -1.07
N PRO A 45 1.15 2.10 -1.04
CA PRO A 45 1.37 3.50 -1.39
C PRO A 45 1.01 3.71 -2.87
N ARG A 46 0.30 4.80 -3.17
CA ARG A 46 -0.04 5.17 -4.56
C ARG A 46 0.27 6.63 -4.79
N ALA A 47 1.01 6.91 -5.85
CA ALA A 47 1.26 8.24 -6.37
C ALA A 47 1.03 8.25 -7.89
N GLY A 48 0.60 9.39 -8.41
CA GLY A 48 0.54 9.68 -9.83
C GLY A 48 1.80 10.42 -10.27
N ILE A 49 2.54 9.85 -11.21
CA ILE A 49 3.73 10.48 -11.80
C ILE A 49 3.54 10.68 -13.31
N SER A 50 4.27 11.64 -13.86
CA SER A 50 4.43 11.87 -15.29
C SER A 50 5.90 11.67 -15.63
N ILE A 51 6.16 10.90 -16.68
CA ILE A 51 7.52 10.63 -17.14
C ILE A 51 7.64 11.25 -18.54
N GLU A 52 8.59 12.15 -18.70
CA GLU A 52 8.91 12.81 -19.95
C GLU A 52 10.33 12.43 -20.40
N GLY A 53 10.51 12.07 -21.67
CA GLY A 53 11.84 11.77 -22.22
C GLY A 53 12.25 10.29 -22.19
N ASP A 54 11.32 9.37 -22.00
CA ASP A 54 11.59 7.92 -22.08
C ASP A 54 12.36 7.55 -23.37
N ASN A 55 13.43 6.76 -23.23
CA ASN A 55 14.38 6.40 -24.28
C ASN A 55 15.18 7.57 -24.88
N THR A 56 15.52 8.59 -24.06
CA THR A 56 16.39 9.71 -24.48
C THR A 56 17.57 9.90 -23.54
N ASP A 57 18.46 10.85 -23.87
CA ASP A 57 19.67 11.15 -23.09
C ASP A 57 19.34 11.68 -21.67
N SER A 58 18.12 12.17 -21.42
CA SER A 58 17.65 12.53 -20.08
C SER A 58 16.14 12.33 -19.91
N VAL A 59 15.74 11.79 -18.75
CA VAL A 59 14.34 11.52 -18.40
C VAL A 59 13.93 12.38 -17.21
N THR A 60 12.86 13.14 -17.35
CA THR A 60 12.26 13.92 -16.26
C THR A 60 11.07 13.17 -15.67
N VAL A 61 11.10 12.89 -14.37
CA VAL A 61 9.98 12.32 -13.62
C VAL A 61 9.35 13.42 -12.77
N THR A 62 8.09 13.74 -13.03
CA THR A 62 7.30 14.75 -12.32
C THR A 62 6.23 14.09 -11.47
N VAL A 63 6.15 14.42 -10.18
CA VAL A 63 5.05 13.94 -9.33
C VAL A 63 3.81 14.81 -9.56
N THR A 64 2.75 14.23 -10.11
CA THR A 64 1.48 14.92 -10.38
C THR A 64 0.52 14.86 -9.20
N ASP A 65 0.52 13.75 -8.46
CA ASP A 65 -0.31 13.52 -7.28
C ASP A 65 0.40 12.55 -6.34
N LEU A 66 0.43 12.82 -5.03
CA LEU A 66 1.07 11.92 -4.07
C LEU A 66 0.10 10.85 -3.53
N GLY A 67 -1.20 10.95 -3.86
CA GLY A 67 -2.24 10.04 -3.43
C GLY A 67 -2.23 9.78 -1.93
N ASN A 68 -1.84 8.57 -1.56
CA ASN A 68 -1.69 8.12 -0.18
C ASN A 68 -0.23 7.80 0.19
N ALA A 69 0.75 8.09 -0.65
CA ALA A 69 2.17 7.84 -0.36
C ALA A 69 2.82 8.99 0.41
N ASP A 70 3.91 8.70 1.13
CA ASP A 70 4.74 9.73 1.79
C ASP A 70 5.69 10.42 0.80
N GLY A 71 6.09 9.70 -0.26
CA GLY A 71 6.92 10.24 -1.33
C GLY A 71 7.05 9.28 -2.51
N VAL A 72 7.77 9.72 -3.54
CA VAL A 72 8.18 8.90 -4.69
C VAL A 72 9.71 8.83 -4.73
N ALA A 73 10.25 7.62 -4.77
CA ALA A 73 11.68 7.37 -4.95
C ALA A 73 11.93 6.82 -6.36
N LEU A 74 13.07 7.17 -6.93
CA LEU A 74 13.55 6.58 -8.18
C LEU A 74 14.54 5.48 -7.83
N VAL A 75 14.37 4.32 -8.46
CA VAL A 75 15.09 3.10 -8.09
C VAL A 75 15.71 2.48 -9.33
N ASP A 76 16.97 2.06 -9.25
CA ASP A 76 17.66 1.37 -10.34
C ASP A 76 17.25 -0.12 -10.46
N ASP A 77 17.82 -0.83 -11.45
CA ASP A 77 17.62 -2.28 -11.66
C ASP A 77 18.13 -3.14 -10.46
N ASP A 78 19.07 -2.60 -9.68
CA ASP A 78 19.61 -3.24 -8.48
C ASP A 78 18.75 -2.99 -7.22
N GLY A 79 17.69 -2.20 -7.33
CA GLY A 79 16.75 -1.90 -6.25
C GLY A 79 17.20 -0.79 -5.30
N ASN A 80 18.24 -0.03 -5.67
CA ASN A 80 18.79 1.07 -4.87
C ASN A 80 18.11 2.40 -5.25
N VAL A 81 17.83 3.22 -4.23
CA VAL A 81 17.30 4.57 -4.44
C VAL A 81 18.41 5.45 -4.99
N VAL A 82 18.16 6.07 -6.16
CA VAL A 82 19.13 6.91 -6.86
C VAL A 82 18.69 8.37 -6.80
N THR A 83 19.59 9.23 -6.34
CA THR A 83 19.55 10.68 -6.55
C THR A 83 20.19 11.05 -7.88
N ASP A 84 19.53 11.87 -8.70
CA ASP A 84 20.22 12.58 -9.78
C ASP A 84 19.83 14.07 -9.85
N THR A 85 20.84 14.85 -10.22
CA THR A 85 21.13 16.20 -9.77
C THR A 85 20.56 17.25 -10.72
N GLU A 86 19.24 17.38 -10.84
CA GLU A 86 18.65 18.67 -11.28
C GLU A 86 17.16 18.77 -10.91
N LEU A 87 16.86 19.05 -9.64
CA LEU A 87 15.51 19.49 -9.27
C LEU A 87 15.26 20.92 -9.77
N ALA A 88 14.30 21.09 -10.68
CA ALA A 88 13.83 22.42 -11.10
C ALA A 88 13.09 23.18 -9.98
N SER A 89 12.70 22.53 -8.88
CA SER A 89 12.01 23.16 -7.75
C SER A 89 12.02 22.29 -6.48
N GLY A 90 13.17 22.21 -5.81
CA GLY A 90 13.39 21.55 -4.51
C GLY A 90 14.86 21.18 -4.41
N ASN A 91 15.37 20.80 -3.23
CA ASN A 91 16.82 20.65 -3.06
C ASN A 91 17.39 19.62 -4.05
N ALA A 92 18.43 20.00 -4.80
CA ALA A 92 19.09 19.18 -5.83
C ALA A 92 19.87 17.97 -5.27
N ASP A 93 19.63 17.62 -4.00
CA ASP A 93 20.36 16.63 -3.22
C ASP A 93 19.39 15.65 -2.52
N ASP A 94 18.11 15.64 -2.90
CA ASP A 94 17.09 14.81 -2.24
C ASP A 94 16.77 13.56 -3.06
N ALA A 95 16.90 12.40 -2.41
CA ALA A 95 16.72 11.06 -3.02
C ALA A 95 15.27 10.72 -3.34
N THR A 96 14.37 11.56 -2.86
CA THR A 96 12.95 11.31 -2.87
C THR A 96 12.20 12.58 -3.24
N ILE A 97 11.08 12.40 -3.91
CA ILE A 97 10.17 13.47 -4.29
C ILE A 97 8.97 13.41 -3.36
N GLU A 98 9.00 14.22 -2.31
CA GLU A 98 7.95 14.29 -1.27
C GLU A 98 6.90 15.39 -1.53
N SER A 99 7.02 16.12 -2.64
CA SER A 99 6.11 17.22 -2.99
C SER A 99 5.47 17.02 -4.35
N THR A 100 4.17 17.29 -4.43
CA THR A 100 3.48 17.39 -5.72
C THR A 100 4.02 18.57 -6.53
N GLY A 101 4.19 18.36 -7.83
CA GLY A 101 4.78 19.32 -8.77
C GLY A 101 6.31 19.41 -8.73
N ALA A 102 6.98 18.68 -7.84
CA ALA A 102 8.42 18.51 -7.92
C ALA A 102 8.77 17.47 -8.99
N SER A 103 9.91 17.68 -9.63
CA SER A 103 10.42 16.84 -10.71
C SER A 103 11.89 16.54 -10.49
N SER A 104 12.31 15.31 -10.77
CA SER A 104 13.72 14.90 -10.80
C SER A 104 14.05 14.51 -12.24
N GLU A 105 15.25 14.89 -12.68
CA GLU A 105 15.80 14.49 -13.97
C GLU A 105 16.88 13.44 -13.73
N ILE A 106 16.84 12.35 -14.50
CA ILE A 106 17.90 11.35 -14.57
C ILE A 106 18.56 11.44 -15.94
N ASP A 107 19.88 11.64 -15.97
CA ASP A 107 20.68 11.66 -17.20
C ASP A 107 21.67 10.47 -17.29
N GLU A 108 21.70 9.60 -16.28
CA GLU A 108 22.51 8.39 -16.29
C GLU A 108 21.84 7.27 -17.10
N THR A 109 22.58 6.69 -18.05
CA THR A 109 22.12 5.57 -18.89
C THR A 109 21.79 4.35 -18.03
N GLY A 110 20.53 3.91 -18.05
CA GLY A 110 20.07 2.80 -17.24
C GLY A 110 18.56 2.58 -17.31
N SER A 111 18.10 1.50 -16.69
CA SER A 111 16.68 1.26 -16.46
C SER A 111 16.33 1.67 -15.03
N TYR A 112 15.28 2.47 -14.90
CA TYR A 112 14.84 3.02 -13.63
C TYR A 112 13.35 2.77 -13.44
N THR A 113 12.98 2.59 -12.18
CA THR A 113 11.62 2.38 -11.74
C THR A 113 11.26 3.45 -10.73
N ALA A 114 10.17 4.17 -10.97
CA ALA A 114 9.62 5.10 -10.01
C ALA A 114 8.66 4.35 -9.06
N GLN A 115 8.91 4.48 -7.76
CA GLN A 115 8.19 3.76 -6.72
C GLN A 115 7.65 4.72 -5.68
N ALA A 116 6.35 4.62 -5.38
CA ALA A 116 5.73 5.30 -4.27
C ALA A 116 6.06 4.54 -2.97
N TYR A 117 6.35 5.24 -1.88
CA TYR A 117 6.74 4.62 -0.62
C TYR A 117 6.02 5.22 0.60
N PHE A 118 6.04 4.46 1.69
CA PHE A 118 5.71 4.91 3.04
C PHE A 118 6.95 4.92 3.93
N GLY A 119 7.05 5.93 4.79
CA GLY A 119 8.18 6.13 5.70
C GLY A 119 9.21 7.10 5.15
N SER A 120 10.48 6.79 5.37
CA SER A 120 11.60 7.65 4.96
C SER A 120 12.64 6.78 4.27
N VAL A 121 12.95 7.09 3.02
CA VAL A 121 14.02 6.47 2.24
C VAL A 121 15.16 7.46 2.08
N SER A 122 16.36 6.96 1.81
CA SER A 122 17.56 7.78 1.62
C SER A 122 18.37 7.26 0.45
N ASP A 123 19.21 8.13 -0.11
CA ASP A 123 20.07 7.80 -1.24
C ASP A 123 20.97 6.58 -0.93
N GLY A 124 21.06 5.67 -1.90
CA GLY A 124 21.90 4.48 -1.82
C GLY A 124 21.36 3.35 -0.93
N ASP A 125 20.22 3.53 -0.26
CA ASP A 125 19.51 2.44 0.41
C ASP A 125 18.68 1.63 -0.58
N THR A 126 18.48 0.34 -0.30
CA THR A 126 17.47 -0.45 -1.01
C THR A 126 16.08 -0.05 -0.54
N ILE A 127 15.18 0.23 -1.48
CA ILE A 127 13.81 0.67 -1.15
C ILE A 127 13.05 -0.36 -0.31
N ASP A 128 13.34 -1.65 -0.47
CA ASP A 128 12.69 -2.74 0.26
C ASP A 128 13.07 -2.79 1.76
N ASP A 129 14.26 -2.30 2.12
CA ASP A 129 14.74 -2.31 3.50
C ASP A 129 14.40 -1.00 4.25
N SER A 130 14.33 0.12 3.54
CA SER A 130 14.11 1.45 4.13
C SER A 130 12.64 1.90 4.11
N ALA A 131 11.85 1.47 3.14
CA ALA A 131 10.42 1.79 3.09
C ALA A 131 9.60 0.82 3.96
N SER A 132 8.58 1.34 4.65
CA SER A 132 7.62 0.50 5.38
C SER A 132 6.73 -0.30 4.43
N ALA A 133 6.46 0.26 3.25
CA ALA A 133 5.81 -0.37 2.11
C ALA A 133 6.14 0.45 0.87
N ASN A 134 6.22 -0.20 -0.29
CA ASN A 134 6.51 0.43 -1.58
C ASN A 134 5.56 -0.10 -2.66
N SER A 135 5.46 0.62 -3.76
CA SER A 135 4.65 0.24 -4.92
C SER A 135 5.16 0.91 -6.18
N ILE A 136 5.29 0.13 -7.26
CA ILE A 136 5.76 0.64 -8.55
C ILE A 136 4.66 1.49 -9.20
N VAL A 137 5.00 2.73 -9.52
CA VAL A 137 4.09 3.71 -10.15
C VAL A 137 4.48 4.04 -11.60
N GLY A 138 5.69 3.70 -12.02
CA GLY A 138 6.11 3.76 -13.42
C GLY A 138 7.52 3.23 -13.63
N ASP A 139 7.88 3.00 -14.89
CA ASP A 139 9.19 2.52 -15.34
C ASP A 139 9.64 3.34 -16.55
N PHE A 140 10.96 3.50 -16.71
CA PHE A 140 11.56 4.23 -17.83
C PHE A 140 13.00 3.78 -18.08
N GLU A 141 13.49 4.06 -19.29
CA GLU A 141 14.86 3.77 -19.69
C GLU A 141 15.54 5.05 -20.22
N VAL A 142 16.77 5.29 -19.78
CA VAL A 142 17.65 6.35 -20.27
C VAL A 142 18.71 5.71 -21.18
N VAL A 143 18.91 6.25 -22.38
CA VAL A 143 19.73 5.63 -23.46
C VAL A 143 20.99 6.42 -23.74
#